data_AF-A0A6V7VB43-F1
#
_entry.id   AF-A0A6V7VB43-F1
#
_cell.length_a   1.000
_cell.length_b   1.000
_cell.length_c   1.000
_cell.angle_alpha   90.00
_cell.angle_beta   90.00
_cell.angle_gamma   90.00
#
_symmetry.space_group_name_H-M   'P 1'
#
loop_
_entity.id
_entity.type
_entity.pdbx_description
1 polymer ?
#
loop_
_entity_poly.entity_id
_entity_poly.type
_entity_poly.pdbx_seq_one_letter_code
_entity_poly.pdbx_strand_id
1 'polypeptide(L)'
;MCSNFVYFILILIVFGNISGKNLPGSKIKYCGERYEQWINKICKWPGEYDPCLQLHLNTKDRIKNKCCNVGCNIEETKEACCFTQECLNRCYPGKSYIAGDVF
;
A
#
# COMPACT_ATOMS: atom_id res chain seq x y z
N MET A 1 4.02 -2.09 53.21
CA MET A 1 3.01 -2.42 52.17
C MET A 1 3.31 -1.60 50.91
N CYS A 2 4.27 -2.01 50.07
CA CYS A 2 4.62 -1.25 48.84
C CYS A 2 4.88 -2.13 47.59
N SER A 3 4.82 -3.47 47.68
CA SER A 3 5.22 -4.33 46.56
C SER A 3 4.18 -4.55 45.47
N ASN A 4 2.88 -4.35 45.75
CA ASN A 4 1.82 -4.66 44.77
C ASN A 4 1.58 -3.55 43.73
N PHE A 5 1.96 -2.30 44.04
CA PHE A 5 1.68 -1.16 43.15
C PHE A 5 2.64 -1.09 41.96
N VAL A 6 3.90 -1.47 42.16
CA VAL A 6 4.93 -1.51 41.10
C VAL A 6 4.61 -2.57 40.06
N TYR A 7 4.07 -3.71 40.49
CA TYR A 7 3.68 -4.81 39.61
C TYR A 7 2.52 -4.42 38.66
N PHE A 8 1.56 -3.64 39.16
CA PHE A 8 0.45 -3.13 38.36
C PHE A 8 0.89 -2.15 37.27
N ILE A 9 1.86 -1.28 37.56
CA ILE A 9 2.42 -0.34 36.58
C ILE A 9 3.19 -1.09 35.48
N LEU A 10 3.96 -2.12 35.84
CA LEU A 10 4.68 -2.94 34.86
C LEU A 10 3.73 -3.67 33.90
N ILE A 11 2.59 -4.15 34.39
CA ILE A 11 1.57 -4.80 33.54
C ILE A 11 0.99 -3.82 32.51
N LEU A 12 0.66 -2.58 32.92
CA LEU A 12 0.13 -1.58 31.99
C LEU A 12 1.14 -1.19 30.89
N ILE A 13 2.44 -1.16 31.19
CA ILE A 13 3.48 -0.86 30.20
C ILE A 13 3.63 -2.01 29.18
N VAL A 14 3.49 -3.27 29.62
CA VAL A 14 3.57 -4.44 28.71
C VAL A 14 2.37 -4.52 27.78
N PHE A 15 1.15 -4.19 28.26
CA PHE A 15 -0.06 -4.24 27.42
C PHE A 15 -0.35 -2.93 26.65
N GLY A 16 0.35 -1.82 26.93
CA GLY A 16 0.14 -0.53 26.25
C GLY A 16 0.60 -0.46 24.79
N ASN A 17 1.36 -1.46 24.31
CA ASN A 17 1.87 -1.50 22.93
C ASN A 17 1.00 -2.36 22.00
N ILE A 18 -0.33 -2.27 22.12
CA ILE A 18 -1.23 -2.82 21.10
C ILE A 18 -1.13 -1.90 19.87
N SER A 19 -0.14 -2.20 19.03
CA SER A 19 -0.07 -1.68 17.67
C SER A 19 -1.42 -1.92 17.00
N GLY A 20 -2.11 -0.84 16.64
CA GLY A 20 -3.40 -0.88 15.97
C GLY A 20 -3.30 -1.75 14.72
N LYS A 21 -3.86 -2.96 14.79
CA LYS A 21 -4.01 -3.82 13.62
C LYS A 21 -5.02 -3.15 12.70
N ASN A 22 -4.58 -2.69 11.53
CA ASN A 22 -5.48 -2.21 10.48
C ASN A 22 -6.46 -3.34 10.15
N LEU A 23 -7.76 -3.10 10.35
CA LEU A 23 -8.80 -4.06 10.00
C LEU A 23 -8.81 -4.25 8.47
N PRO A 24 -9.03 -5.49 7.97
CA PRO A 24 -9.25 -5.73 6.55
C PRO A 24 -10.47 -4.92 6.11
N GLY A 25 -10.27 -4.00 5.16
CA GLY A 25 -11.30 -3.07 4.69
C GLY A 25 -11.18 -1.63 5.21
N SER A 26 -10.26 -1.34 6.14
CA SER A 26 -9.99 0.05 6.56
C SER A 26 -9.32 0.84 5.43
N LYS A 27 -9.97 1.93 5.01
CA LYS A 27 -9.44 2.85 3.99
C LYS A 27 -8.50 3.84 4.65
N ILE A 28 -7.23 3.82 4.25
CA ILE A 28 -6.20 4.71 4.80
C ILE A 28 -5.95 5.83 3.81
N LYS A 29 -5.88 7.07 4.30
CA LYS A 29 -5.56 8.23 3.48
C LYS A 29 -4.07 8.30 3.18
N TYR A 30 -3.73 8.33 1.91
CA TYR A 30 -2.37 8.48 1.41
C TYR A 30 -2.30 9.75 0.54
N CYS A 31 -1.48 10.72 0.95
CA CYS A 31 -1.28 11.99 0.26
C CYS A 31 0.21 12.29 0.11
N GLY A 32 0.58 13.09 -0.91
CA GLY A 32 1.96 13.53 -1.13
C GLY A 32 2.95 12.36 -1.25
N GLU A 33 4.11 12.46 -0.61
CA GLU A 33 5.14 11.41 -0.62
C GLU A 33 4.66 10.07 -0.09
N ARG A 34 3.73 10.09 0.88
CA ARG A 34 3.18 8.85 1.45
C ARG A 34 2.39 8.07 0.40
N TYR A 35 1.72 8.77 -0.52
CA TYR A 35 1.07 8.14 -1.67
C TYR A 35 2.09 7.58 -2.66
N GLU A 36 3.16 8.33 -2.97
CA GLU A 36 4.21 7.85 -3.89
C GLU A 36 4.90 6.58 -3.33
N GLN A 37 5.17 6.53 -2.02
CA GLN A 37 5.71 5.32 -1.37
C GLN A 37 4.71 4.15 -1.40
N TRP A 38 3.43 4.43 -1.15
CA TRP A 38 2.37 3.41 -1.16
C TRP A 38 2.18 2.81 -2.56
N ILE A 39 2.06 3.66 -3.58
CA ILE A 39 1.83 3.21 -4.96
C ILE A 39 3.07 2.48 -5.50
N ASN A 40 4.28 2.91 -5.13
CA ASN A 40 5.52 2.20 -5.46
C ASN A 40 5.57 0.82 -4.81
N LYS A 41 5.12 0.68 -3.57
CA LYS A 41 5.13 -0.61 -2.89
C LYS A 41 4.18 -1.62 -3.54
N ILE A 42 3.07 -1.15 -4.11
CA ILE A 42 2.02 -2.03 -4.63
C ILE A 42 2.14 -2.24 -6.13
N CYS A 43 2.31 -1.17 -6.91
CA CYS A 43 2.21 -1.22 -8.37
C CYS A 43 3.57 -1.30 -9.10
N LYS A 44 4.69 -1.23 -8.38
CA LYS A 44 6.01 -1.28 -9.02
C LYS A 44 6.43 -2.72 -9.28
N TRP A 45 6.85 -2.97 -10.51
CA TRP A 45 7.40 -4.27 -10.86
C TRP A 45 8.81 -4.43 -10.29
N PRO A 46 9.22 -5.61 -9.81
CA PRO A 46 10.58 -5.83 -9.32
C PRO A 46 11.63 -5.49 -10.38
N GLY A 47 12.62 -4.68 -10.00
CA GLY A 47 13.70 -4.24 -10.90
C GLY A 47 13.39 -2.98 -11.72
N GLU A 48 12.17 -2.44 -11.63
CA GLU A 48 11.78 -1.23 -12.32
C GLU A 48 11.88 0.01 -11.42
N TYR A 49 12.10 1.17 -12.05
CA TYR A 49 12.27 2.45 -11.34
C TYR A 49 10.92 3.06 -10.95
N ASP A 50 9.98 3.07 -11.88
CA ASP A 50 8.65 3.70 -11.74
C ASP A 50 7.53 2.66 -11.62
N PRO A 51 6.45 2.97 -10.88
CA PRO A 51 5.28 2.11 -10.80
C PRO A 51 4.47 2.21 -12.09
N CYS A 52 3.97 1.07 -12.56
CA CYS A 52 3.12 1.04 -13.73
C CYS A 52 1.64 0.99 -13.34
N LEU A 53 0.89 2.00 -13.80
CA LEU A 53 -0.55 2.13 -13.58
C LEU A 53 -1.31 1.88 -14.88
N GLN A 54 -2.57 1.46 -14.77
CA GLN A 54 -3.42 1.26 -15.94
C GLN A 54 -3.58 2.54 -16.75
N LEU A 55 -3.50 2.38 -18.07
CA LEU A 55 -3.48 3.44 -19.06
C LEU A 55 -4.90 3.99 -19.33
N HIS A 56 -5.56 4.53 -18.31
CA HIS A 56 -6.61 5.51 -18.54
C HIS A 56 -6.00 6.91 -18.39
N LEU A 57 -6.32 7.80 -19.34
CA LEU A 57 -6.08 9.23 -19.19
C LEU A 57 -6.59 9.63 -17.79
N ASN A 58 -5.66 10.05 -16.92
CA ASN A 58 -5.89 10.45 -15.53
C ASN A 58 -6.02 9.33 -14.47
N THR A 59 -5.67 8.06 -14.72
CA THR A 59 -5.69 7.02 -13.65
C THR A 59 -4.86 7.46 -12.44
N LYS A 60 -3.64 7.96 -12.69
CA LYS A 60 -2.70 8.38 -11.66
C LYS A 60 -3.30 9.46 -10.76
N ASP A 61 -3.83 10.54 -11.34
CA ASP A 61 -4.42 11.64 -10.58
C ASP A 61 -5.74 11.24 -9.92
N ARG A 62 -6.56 10.42 -10.59
CA ARG A 62 -7.82 9.92 -10.04
C ARG A 62 -7.58 9.08 -8.79
N ILE A 63 -6.64 8.13 -8.84
CA ILE A 63 -6.37 7.30 -7.67
C ILE A 63 -5.62 8.09 -6.59
N LYS A 64 -4.70 8.97 -6.97
CA LYS A 64 -4.04 9.89 -6.02
C LYS A 64 -5.05 10.74 -5.25
N ASN A 65 -6.00 11.36 -5.95
CA ASN A 65 -7.06 12.16 -5.34
C ASN A 65 -8.02 11.29 -4.51
N LYS A 66 -8.38 10.11 -4.98
CA LYS A 66 -9.22 9.16 -4.21
C LYS A 66 -8.53 8.74 -2.91
N CYS A 67 -7.29 8.29 -2.98
CA CYS A 67 -6.52 7.84 -1.82
C CYS A 67 -6.23 8.98 -0.85
N CYS A 68 -6.10 10.22 -1.33
CA CYS A 68 -5.88 11.35 -0.44
C CYS A 68 -7.17 11.83 0.23
N ASN A 69 -8.28 11.95 -0.52
CA ASN A 69 -9.53 12.51 0.00
C ASN A 69 -10.37 11.50 0.78
N VAL A 70 -10.53 10.29 0.23
CA VAL A 70 -11.40 9.23 0.77
C VAL A 70 -10.58 8.19 1.52
N GLY A 71 -9.41 7.84 0.98
CA GLY A 71 -8.58 6.73 1.44
C GLY A 71 -8.68 5.53 0.50
N CYS A 72 -7.64 4.70 0.54
CA CYS A 72 -7.54 3.49 -0.27
C CYS A 72 -7.08 2.31 0.60
N ASN A 73 -7.49 1.12 0.20
CA ASN A 73 -6.93 -0.13 0.68
C ASN A 73 -6.04 -0.77 -0.41
N ILE A 74 -5.42 -1.92 -0.08
CA ILE A 74 -4.50 -2.61 -1.00
C ILE A 74 -5.23 -3.09 -2.25
N GLU A 75 -6.41 -3.67 -2.11
CA GLU A 75 -7.19 -4.24 -3.22
C GLU A 75 -7.59 -3.17 -4.24
N GLU A 76 -8.18 -2.05 -3.79
CA GLU A 76 -8.51 -0.92 -4.65
C GLU A 76 -7.27 -0.31 -5.32
N THR A 77 -6.11 -0.36 -4.66
CA THR A 77 -4.86 0.12 -5.25
C THR A 77 -4.37 -0.85 -6.32
N LYS A 78 -4.44 -2.16 -6.08
CA LYS A 78 -4.07 -3.21 -7.04
C LYS A 78 -4.88 -3.15 -8.33
N GLU A 79 -6.16 -2.79 -8.24
CA GLU A 79 -7.01 -2.57 -9.41
C GLU A 79 -6.53 -1.45 -10.33
N ALA A 80 -5.83 -0.44 -9.80
CA ALA A 80 -5.23 0.62 -10.62
C ALA A 80 -3.83 0.27 -11.13
N CYS A 81 -3.19 -0.74 -10.53
CA CYS A 81 -1.89 -1.23 -10.97
C CYS A 81 -2.01 -2.06 -12.25
N CYS A 82 -0.89 -2.17 -12.94
CA CYS A 82 -0.76 -2.87 -14.19
C CYS A 82 -0.11 -4.25 -13.98
N PHE A 83 -0.92 -5.30 -13.91
CA PHE A 83 -0.44 -6.67 -13.73
C PHE A 83 -0.84 -7.62 -14.87
N THR A 84 -1.59 -7.15 -15.87
CA THR A 84 -1.92 -7.95 -17.04
C THR A 84 -0.78 -7.93 -18.05
N GLN A 85 -0.63 -9.01 -18.82
CA GLN A 85 0.46 -9.15 -19.80
C GLN A 85 0.50 -8.00 -20.79
N GLU A 86 -0.66 -7.64 -21.35
CA GLU A 86 -0.81 -6.53 -22.29
C GLU A 86 -0.37 -5.20 -21.67
N CYS A 87 -0.68 -4.99 -20.40
CA CYS A 87 -0.35 -3.76 -19.72
C CYS A 87 1.16 -3.71 -19.40
N LEU A 88 1.75 -4.82 -18.93
CA LEU A 88 3.20 -4.94 -18.69
C LEU A 88 4.01 -4.71 -19.97
N ASN A 89 3.58 -5.28 -21.10
CA ASN A 89 4.22 -5.09 -22.40
C ASN A 89 4.25 -3.62 -22.83
N ARG A 90 3.26 -2.82 -22.41
CA ARG A 90 3.20 -1.38 -22.71
C ARG A 90 4.08 -0.56 -21.78
N CYS A 91 4.08 -0.87 -20.48
CA CYS A 91 4.89 -0.14 -19.51
C CYS A 91 6.38 -0.47 -19.59
N TYR A 92 6.70 -1.71 -19.91
CA TYR A 92 8.05 -2.23 -19.93
C TYR A 92 8.33 -2.92 -21.28
N PRO A 93 8.34 -2.14 -22.39
CA PRO A 93 8.53 -2.71 -23.72
C PRO A 93 9.87 -3.42 -23.82
N GLY A 94 9.86 -4.64 -24.36
CA GLY A 94 11.06 -5.49 -24.49
C GLY A 94 11.46 -6.22 -23.21
N LYS A 95 10.74 -6.02 -22.09
CA LYS A 95 10.85 -6.85 -20.90
C LYS A 95 9.84 -7.99 -21.01
N SER A 96 10.31 -9.22 -21.10
CA SER A 96 9.47 -10.43 -21.19
C SER A 96 8.83 -10.79 -19.84
N TYR A 97 8.27 -9.82 -19.13
CA TYR A 97 7.60 -10.06 -17.85
C TYR A 97 6.33 -10.86 -18.07
N ILE A 98 6.13 -11.94 -17.30
CA ILE A 98 4.93 -12.77 -17.39
C ILE A 98 3.96 -12.34 -16.29
N ALA A 99 2.72 -12.05 -16.67
CA ALA A 99 1.66 -11.78 -15.71
C ALA A 99 1.44 -13.00 -14.79
N GLY A 100 1.56 -12.80 -13.48
CA GLY A 100 1.39 -13.86 -12.47
C GLY A 100 2.69 -14.46 -11.91
N ASP A 101 3.86 -14.05 -12.42
CA ASP A 101 5.16 -14.57 -11.91
C ASP A 101 5.61 -13.94 -10.58
N VAL A 102 4.90 -12.92 -10.07
CA VAL A 102 5.29 -12.22 -8.84
C VAL A 102 4.11 -12.21 -7.86
N PHE A 103 4.24 -13.01 -6.81
CA PHE A 103 3.36 -13.07 -5.64
C PHE A 103 3.98 -12.35 -4.44
#